data_AF-A0A2T2YUM5-F1
#
_entry.id   AF-A0A2T2YUM5-F1
#
_cell.length_a   1.000
_cell.length_b   1.000
_cell.length_c   1.000
_cell.angle_alpha   90.00
_cell.angle_beta   90.00
_cell.angle_gamma   90.00
#
_symmetry.space_group_name_H-M   'P 1'
#
loop_
_entity.id
_entity.type
_entity.pdbx_description
1 polymer ?
#
loop_
_entity_poly.entity_id
_entity_poly.type
_entity_poly.pdbx_seq_one_letter_code
_entity_poly.pdbx_strand_id
1 'polypeptide(L)'
;MGDFGQISYDFGTIDDAGSGIKNEAMNITAALEDMEKKFQDFITSHWTGSDAAHAFHSVQQNWRQQSDELSASLAQLGAHTVGAGEQMQGADVLAAKLIAG
;
A
#
# COMPACT_ATOMS: atom_id res chain seq x y z
N MET A 1 -38.64 14.19 -14.97
CA MET A 1 -37.33 14.85 -14.98
C MET A 1 -36.58 14.29 -13.79
N GLY A 2 -35.82 13.22 -14.01
CA GLY A 2 -35.05 12.59 -12.94
C GLY A 2 -33.86 13.48 -12.65
N ASP A 3 -33.85 14.08 -11.48
CA ASP A 3 -32.63 14.59 -10.84
C ASP A 3 -31.76 13.38 -10.51
N PHE A 4 -31.09 12.83 -11.53
CA PHE A 4 -29.86 12.09 -11.30
C PHE A 4 -28.83 13.15 -10.96
N GLY A 5 -28.91 13.63 -9.72
CA GLY A 5 -27.98 14.56 -9.12
C GLY A 5 -26.61 14.14 -9.56
N GLN A 6 -26.03 15.00 -10.39
CA GLN A 6 -24.75 14.86 -11.06
C GLN A 6 -23.83 14.07 -10.14
N ILE A 7 -23.61 12.79 -10.44
CA ILE A 7 -22.56 12.02 -9.79
C ILE A 7 -21.27 12.63 -10.34
N SER A 8 -20.89 13.78 -9.78
CA SER A 8 -19.67 14.49 -10.06
C SER A 8 -18.60 13.80 -9.24
N TYR A 9 -18.12 12.66 -9.72
CA TYR A 9 -16.88 12.11 -9.18
C TYR A 9 -15.75 13.08 -9.54
N ASP A 10 -15.10 13.63 -8.51
CA ASP A 10 -13.86 14.37 -8.71
C ASP A 10 -12.75 13.34 -8.96
N PHE A 11 -12.66 12.88 -10.20
CA PHE A 11 -11.68 11.87 -10.61
C PHE A 11 -10.23 12.31 -10.34
N GLY A 12 -9.97 13.63 -10.30
CA GLY A 12 -8.70 14.18 -9.84
C GLY A 12 -8.40 13.79 -8.40
N THR A 13 -9.37 13.96 -7.50
CA THR A 13 -9.20 13.56 -6.09
C THR A 13 -9.03 12.05 -5.89
N ILE A 14 -9.60 11.21 -6.76
CA ILE A 14 -9.43 9.75 -6.69
C ILE A 14 -8.03 9.36 -7.16
N ASP A 15 -7.53 9.95 -8.24
CA ASP A 15 -6.17 9.72 -8.75
C ASP A 15 -5.10 10.25 -7.78
N ASP A 16 -5.35 11.43 -7.18
CA ASP A 16 -4.52 12.00 -6.12
C ASP A 16 -4.51 11.10 -4.87
N ALA A 17 -5.66 10.55 -4.47
CA ALA A 17 -5.75 9.62 -3.35
C ALA A 17 -5.02 8.29 -3.66
N GLY A 18 -5.17 7.74 -4.87
CA GLY A 18 -4.45 6.54 -5.30
C GLY A 18 -2.94 6.74 -5.33
N SER A 19 -2.48 7.87 -5.86
CA SER A 19 -1.08 8.28 -5.86
C SER A 19 -0.54 8.50 -4.43
N GLY A 20 -1.34 9.11 -3.56
CA GLY A 20 -1.03 9.29 -2.15
C GLY A 20 -0.86 7.97 -1.41
N ILE A 21 -1.77 7.02 -1.60
CA ILE A 21 -1.70 5.67 -1.01
C ILE A 21 -0.46 4.93 -1.50
N LYS A 22 -0.12 5.03 -2.79
CA LYS A 22 1.09 4.43 -3.34
C LYS A 22 2.36 5.00 -2.71
N ASN A 23 2.42 6.33 -2.54
CA ASN A 23 3.55 6.98 -1.89
C ASN A 23 3.67 6.58 -0.41
N GLU A 24 2.54 6.51 0.31
CA GLU A 24 2.51 6.06 1.70
C GLU A 24 2.97 4.61 1.83
N ALA A 25 2.56 3.74 0.91
CA ALA A 25 3.01 2.35 0.85
C ALA A 25 4.55 2.27 0.69
N MET A 26 5.13 3.07 -0.21
CA MET A 26 6.58 3.16 -0.39
C MET A 26 7.29 3.66 0.87
N ASN A 27 6.73 4.66 1.55
CA ASN A 27 7.27 5.19 2.80
C ASN A 27 7.27 4.13 3.91
N ILE A 28 6.19 3.36 4.02
CA ILE A 28 6.08 2.26 4.99
C ILE A 28 7.13 1.18 4.69
N THR A 29 7.28 0.76 3.43
CA THR A 29 8.33 -0.21 3.05
C THR A 29 9.73 0.30 3.42
N ALA A 30 10.04 1.57 3.15
CA ALA A 30 11.32 2.16 3.53
C ALA A 30 11.53 2.19 5.05
N ALA A 31 10.48 2.46 5.82
CA ALA A 31 10.52 2.44 7.28
C ALA A 31 10.76 1.02 7.84
N LEU A 32 10.16 0.00 7.22
CA LEU A 32 10.36 -1.41 7.59
C LEU A 32 11.82 -1.83 7.35
N GLU A 33 12.41 -1.44 6.22
CA GLU A 33 13.82 -1.69 5.91
C GLU A 33 14.78 -1.00 6.88
N ASP A 34 14.49 0.24 7.26
CA ASP A 34 15.28 0.99 8.25
C ASP A 34 15.21 0.34 9.64
N MET A 35 14.04 -0.19 10.01
CA MET A 35 13.88 -0.93 11.26
C MET A 35 14.69 -2.23 11.24
N GLU A 36 14.70 -2.98 10.13
CA GLU A 36 15.50 -4.20 9.98
C GLU A 36 16.99 -3.90 10.19
N LYS A 37 17.51 -2.81 9.62
CA LYS A 37 18.90 -2.38 9.79
C LYS A 37 19.23 -2.08 11.26
N LYS A 38 18.40 -1.26 11.92
CA LYS A 38 18.59 -0.93 13.35
C LYS A 38 18.55 -2.18 14.24
N PHE A 39 17.70 -3.14 13.90
CA PHE A 39 17.61 -4.40 14.62
C PHE A 39 18.88 -5.24 14.45
N GLN A 40 19.42 -5.33 13.23
CA GLN A 40 20.69 -6.02 12.96
C GLN A 40 21.86 -5.36 13.70
N ASP A 41 21.94 -4.02 13.69
CA ASP A 41 22.98 -3.27 14.39
C ASP A 41 22.92 -3.50 15.91
N PHE A 42 21.72 -3.41 16.50
CA PHE A 42 21.53 -3.64 17.93
C PHE A 42 21.97 -5.06 18.36
N ILE A 43 21.64 -6.06 17.55
CA ILE A 43 21.98 -7.45 17.84
C ILE A 43 23.49 -7.67 17.70
N THR A 44 24.09 -7.20 16.61
CA THR A 44 25.54 -7.34 16.39
C THR A 44 26.36 -6.62 17.46
N SER A 45 25.86 -5.52 18.03
CA SER A 45 26.55 -4.79 19.09
C SER A 45 26.36 -5.38 20.49
N HIS A 46 25.21 -6.00 20.79
CA HIS A 46 24.86 -6.40 22.16
C HIS A 46 24.79 -7.90 22.40
N TRP A 47 24.61 -8.71 21.37
CA TRP A 47 24.42 -10.16 21.50
C TRP A 47 25.64 -10.92 20.99
N THR A 48 26.67 -10.97 21.83
CA THR A 48 27.86 -11.81 21.62
C THR A 48 27.66 -13.16 22.32
N GLY A 49 27.09 -14.16 21.63
CA GLY A 49 26.93 -15.52 22.18
C GLY A 49 26.13 -16.46 21.27
N SER A 50 26.46 -17.75 21.27
CA SER A 50 25.86 -18.77 20.36
C SER A 50 24.35 -18.93 20.52
N ASP A 51 23.82 -18.74 21.72
CA ASP A 51 22.38 -18.90 22.01
C ASP A 51 21.55 -17.70 21.52
N ALA A 52 22.18 -16.53 21.38
CA ALA A 52 21.52 -15.34 20.88
C ALA A 52 21.27 -15.40 19.36
N ALA A 53 22.10 -16.16 18.63
CA ALA A 53 21.95 -16.34 17.20
C ALA A 53 20.65 -17.07 16.81
N HIS A 54 20.22 -18.04 17.62
CA HIS A 54 19.03 -18.85 17.31
C HIS A 54 17.72 -18.07 17.58
N ALA A 55 17.65 -17.34 18.68
CA ALA A 55 16.53 -16.45 18.97
C ALA A 55 16.47 -15.30 17.95
N PHE A 56 17.62 -14.75 17.56
CA PHE A 56 17.72 -13.72 16.52
C PHE A 56 17.19 -14.20 15.18
N HIS A 57 17.60 -15.38 14.70
CA HIS A 57 17.12 -15.88 13.41
C HIS A 57 15.59 -16.04 13.39
N SER A 58 14.99 -16.48 14.48
CA SER A 58 13.53 -16.57 14.58
C SER A 58 12.85 -15.20 14.53
N VAL A 59 13.38 -14.21 15.25
CA VAL A 59 12.85 -12.83 15.25
C VAL A 59 13.02 -12.17 13.87
N GLN A 60 14.19 -12.33 13.26
CA GLN A 60 14.48 -11.80 11.92
C GLN A 60 13.56 -12.42 10.87
N GLN A 61 13.34 -13.74 10.93
CA GLN A 61 12.46 -14.43 10.01
C GLN A 61 11.00 -13.97 10.15
N ASN A 62 10.51 -13.83 11.39
CA ASN A 62 9.17 -13.35 11.66
C ASN A 62 8.98 -11.90 11.21
N TRP A 63 9.96 -11.04 11.48
CA TRP A 63 9.95 -9.64 11.05
C TRP A 63 9.87 -9.52 9.52
N ARG A 64 10.71 -10.27 8.78
CA ARG A 64 10.68 -10.30 7.32
C ARG A 64 9.32 -10.75 6.81
N GLN A 65 8.80 -11.85 7.34
CA GLN A 65 7.50 -12.37 6.92
C GLN A 65 6.38 -11.33 7.09
N GLN A 66 6.30 -10.69 8.26
CA GLN A 66 5.27 -9.66 8.52
C GLN A 66 5.47 -8.41 7.65
N SER A 67 6.73 -8.02 7.38
CA SER A 67 7.06 -6.88 6.53
C SER A 67 6.69 -7.12 5.06
N ASP A 68 6.92 -8.34 4.57
CA ASP A 68 6.54 -8.77 3.23
C ASP A 68 5.00 -8.81 3.08
N GLU A 69 4.30 -9.38 4.07
CA GLU A 69 2.82 -9.42 4.10
C GLU A 69 2.20 -8.01 4.13
N LEU A 70 2.77 -7.10 4.92
CA LEU A 70 2.32 -5.71 4.99
C LEU A 70 2.58 -4.98 3.67
N SER A 71 3.78 -5.14 3.09
CA SER A 71 4.13 -4.52 1.81
C SER A 71 3.23 -5.02 0.67
N ALA A 72 2.94 -6.32 0.63
CA ALA A 72 2.01 -6.91 -0.33
C ALA A 72 0.59 -6.35 -0.17
N SER A 73 0.12 -6.22 1.07
CA SER A 73 -1.21 -5.67 1.37
C SER A 73 -1.34 -4.20 0.96
N LEU A 74 -0.29 -3.39 1.19
CA LEU A 74 -0.25 -1.99 0.80
C LEU A 74 -0.19 -1.82 -0.73
N ALA A 75 0.58 -2.68 -1.41
CA ALA A 75 0.61 -2.70 -2.88
C ALA A 75 -0.76 -3.09 -3.47
N GLN A 76 -1.43 -4.08 -2.86
CA GLN A 76 -2.77 -4.50 -3.26
C GLN A 76 -3.81 -3.39 -3.02
N LEU A 77 -3.73 -2.68 -1.89
CA LEU A 77 -4.59 -1.54 -1.60
C LEU A 77 -4.42 -0.44 -2.66
N GLY A 78 -3.18 -0.04 -2.96
CA GLY A 78 -2.89 0.94 -4.00
C GLY A 78 -3.43 0.53 -5.38
N ALA A 79 -3.23 -0.74 -5.75
CA ALA A 79 -3.75 -1.28 -7.02
C ALA A 79 -5.29 -1.28 -7.07
N HIS A 80 -5.97 -1.63 -5.98
CA HIS A 80 -7.42 -1.58 -5.92
C HIS A 80 -7.96 -0.15 -5.98
N THR A 81 -7.32 0.82 -5.32
CA THR A 81 -7.77 2.21 -5.37
C THR A 81 -7.64 2.78 -6.79
N VAL A 82 -6.52 2.54 -7.47
CA VAL A 82 -6.33 2.96 -8.87
C VAL A 82 -7.33 2.25 -9.79
N GLY A 83 -7.45 0.92 -9.67
CA GLY A 83 -8.36 0.14 -10.50
C GLY A 83 -9.83 0.50 -10.31
N ALA A 84 -10.25 0.86 -9.08
CA ALA A 84 -11.58 1.38 -8.82
C ALA A 84 -11.81 2.74 -9.51
N GLY A 85 -10.82 3.63 -9.47
CA GLY A 85 -10.85 4.91 -10.19
C GLY A 85 -11.02 4.73 -11.70
N GLU A 86 -10.25 3.83 -12.31
CA GLU A 86 -10.33 3.53 -13.75
C GLU A 86 -11.68 2.91 -14.14
N GLN A 87 -12.21 1.99 -13.34
CA GLN A 87 -13.52 1.37 -13.58
C GLN A 87 -14.66 2.39 -13.50
N MET A 88 -14.59 3.32 -12.54
CA MET A 88 -15.57 4.38 -12.39
C MET A 88 -15.51 5.37 -13.55
N GLN A 89 -14.31 5.73 -14.01
CA GLN A 89 -14.14 6.58 -15.20
C GLN A 89 -14.69 5.89 -16.46
N GLY A 90 -14.45 4.58 -16.61
CA GLY A 90 -14.99 3.78 -17.72
C GLY A 90 -16.52 3.69 -17.69
N ALA A 91 -17.11 3.47 -16.51
CA ALA A 91 -18.56 3.43 -16.33
C ALA A 91 -19.22 4.78 -16.66
N ASP A 92 -18.61 5.90 -16.26
CA ASP A 92 -19.12 7.25 -16.55
C ASP A 92 -19.01 7.60 -18.04
N VAL A 93 -17.93 7.23 -18.73
CA VAL A 93 -17.81 7.43 -20.19
C VAL A 93 -18.89 6.64 -20.92
N LEU A 94 -19.21 5.43 -20.46
CA LEU A 94 -20.30 4.62 -21.03
C LEU A 94 -21.67 5.24 -20.73
N ALA A 95 -21.92 5.68 -19.50
CA ALA A 95 -23.16 6.32 -19.10
C ALA A 95 -23.38 7.65 -19.85
N ALA A 96 -22.35 8.49 -19.98
CA ALA A 96 -22.39 9.74 -20.73
C ALA A 96 -22.70 9.50 -22.22
N LYS A 97 -22.13 8.45 -22.84
CA LYS A 97 -22.46 8.05 -24.21
C LYS A 97 -23.89 7.55 -24.38
N LEU A 98 -24.44 6.88 -23.37
CA LEU A 98 -25.82 6.36 -23.37
C LEU A 98 -26.87 7.46 -23.18
N ILE A 99 -26.51 8.57 -22.54
CA ILE A 99 -27.41 9.72 -22.30
C ILE A 99 -27.31 10.76 -23.44
N ALA A 100 -26.17 10.83 -24.13
CA ALA A 100 -25.95 11.75 -25.26
C ALA A 100 -26.40 11.20 -26.63
N GLY A 101 -26.83 9.94 -26.71
CA GLY A 101 -27.45 9.33 -27.89
C GLY A 101 -28.96 9.23 -27.75
#